data_AF-A0A520QXM2-F1
#
_entry.id   AF-A0A520QXM2-F1
#
_cell.length_a   1.000
_cell.length_b   1.000
_cell.length_c   1.000
_cell.angle_alpha   90.00
_cell.angle_beta   90.00
_cell.angle_gamma   90.00
#
_symmetry.space_group_name_H-M   'P 1'
#
loop_
_entity.id
_entity.type
_entity.pdbx_description
1 polymer ?
#
loop_
_entity_poly.entity_id
_entity_poly.type
_entity_poly.pdbx_seq_one_letter_code
_entity_poly.pdbx_strand_id
1 'polypeptide(L)'
;MNKINYYHSLIFFNLCIFLPALKFLRDNNLFILCLFLILSLGISHGALDHIKGKKLLKILNYKSTSTFYIFYIFIVASVIILWLLFPKILLLFFLIVASFHFGKEDSEFIDSKSNLDLIYFFKGSLVITAPLLFHKNETLNIFDNLNFDISQSSFISNEFLYLFIAISLVANIIISLNKQMDIKSLLLMDFISILLLNYFLNPILAFTVYFCFLHSIRHSFKLSNELNKKNFIKGFKEFLIKAMPLTILTAILFLISLFFLNNYYFLDNAISKVIFIGLASLTFPHILLEYLLEKNEK
;
A
#
# COMPACT_ATOMS: atom_id res chain seq x y z
N MET A 1 14.32 -11.35 11.10
CA MET A 1 13.18 -10.85 10.31
C MET A 1 12.45 -11.93 9.54
N ASN A 2 13.13 -12.76 8.73
CA ASN A 2 12.48 -13.78 7.89
C ASN A 2 11.50 -14.69 8.64
N LYS A 3 11.86 -15.20 9.82
CA LYS A 3 10.97 -16.04 10.64
C LYS A 3 9.70 -15.32 11.10
N ILE A 4 9.79 -14.04 11.46
CA ILE A 4 8.61 -13.23 11.87
C ILE A 4 7.69 -13.03 10.67
N ASN A 5 8.25 -12.62 9.52
CA ASN A 5 7.49 -12.44 8.29
C ASN A 5 6.86 -13.74 7.80
N TYR A 6 7.54 -14.88 7.96
CA TYR A 6 7.00 -16.19 7.61
C TYR A 6 5.73 -16.51 8.41
N TYR A 7 5.79 -16.43 9.74
CA TYR A 7 4.62 -16.70 10.58
C TYR A 7 3.50 -15.69 10.33
N HIS A 8 3.83 -14.43 10.12
CA HIS A 8 2.83 -13.41 9.77
C HIS A 8 2.12 -13.74 8.46
N SER A 9 2.86 -14.12 7.42
CA SER A 9 2.28 -14.50 6.12
C SER A 9 1.45 -15.77 6.23
N LEU A 10 1.88 -16.74 7.05
CA LEU A 10 1.11 -17.95 7.36
C LEU A 10 -0.21 -17.61 8.07
N ILE A 11 -0.19 -16.75 9.09
CA ILE A 11 -1.40 -16.31 9.81
C ILE A 11 -2.32 -15.56 8.86
N PHE A 12 -1.78 -14.63 8.07
CA PHE A 12 -2.53 -13.86 7.09
C PHE A 12 -3.16 -14.74 6.01
N PHE A 13 -2.42 -15.74 5.50
CA PHE A 13 -2.93 -16.71 4.54
C PHE A 13 -4.11 -17.50 5.07
N ASN A 14 -4.00 -18.04 6.29
CA ASN A 14 -5.13 -18.72 6.94
C ASN A 14 -6.32 -17.78 7.12
N LEU A 15 -6.09 -16.53 7.54
CA LEU A 15 -7.14 -15.52 7.65
C LEU A 15 -7.82 -15.24 6.30
N CYS A 16 -7.07 -15.19 5.19
CA CYS A 16 -7.63 -15.04 3.84
C CYS A 16 -8.48 -16.24 3.39
N ILE A 17 -8.24 -17.44 3.93
CA ILE A 17 -9.09 -18.62 3.70
C ILE A 17 -10.40 -18.52 4.50
N PHE A 18 -10.33 -18.05 5.75
CA PHE A 18 -11.49 -17.99 6.64
C PHE A 18 -12.42 -16.79 6.38
N LEU A 19 -11.88 -15.62 6.02
CA LEU A 19 -12.69 -14.42 5.80
C LEU A 19 -13.83 -14.64 4.77
N PRO A 20 -13.58 -15.25 3.60
CA PRO A 20 -14.64 -15.55 2.62
C PRO A 20 -15.75 -16.48 3.12
N ALA A 21 -15.52 -17.28 4.16
CA ALA A 21 -16.56 -18.14 4.73
C ALA A 21 -17.68 -17.32 5.40
N LEU A 22 -17.40 -16.08 5.78
CA LEU A 22 -18.37 -15.15 6.33
C LEU A 22 -19.16 -14.50 5.20
N LYS A 23 -20.37 -15.05 4.91
CA LYS A 23 -21.28 -14.52 3.88
C LYS A 23 -21.49 -13.00 3.96
N PHE A 24 -21.58 -12.48 5.19
CA PHE A 24 -21.71 -11.04 5.43
C PHE A 24 -20.58 -10.20 4.81
N LEU A 25 -19.33 -10.68 4.85
CA LEU A 25 -18.19 -9.96 4.29
C LEU A 25 -18.17 -9.99 2.75
N ARG A 26 -18.66 -11.06 2.15
CA ARG A 26 -18.74 -11.19 0.68
C ARG A 26 -19.82 -10.30 0.08
N ASP A 27 -20.98 -10.26 0.71
CA ASP A 27 -22.16 -9.64 0.13
C ASP A 27 -22.25 -8.13 0.42
N ASN A 28 -21.34 -7.56 1.23
CA ASN A 28 -21.35 -6.15 1.62
C ASN A 28 -20.02 -5.45 1.31
N ASN A 29 -20.09 -4.17 0.92
CA ASN A 29 -18.91 -3.37 0.60
C ASN A 29 -18.17 -2.82 1.84
N LEU A 30 -18.87 -2.67 2.96
CA LEU A 30 -18.30 -2.30 4.27
C LEU A 30 -17.38 -1.06 4.24
N PHE A 31 -17.73 -0.02 3.47
CA PHE A 31 -16.91 1.18 3.28
C PHE A 31 -16.45 1.84 4.59
N ILE A 32 -17.33 1.96 5.57
CA ILE A 32 -17.01 2.56 6.88
C ILE A 32 -15.98 1.72 7.63
N LEU A 33 -16.11 0.39 7.61
CA LEU A 33 -15.12 -0.51 8.20
C LEU A 33 -13.78 -0.39 7.47
N CYS A 34 -13.80 -0.31 6.14
CA CYS A 34 -12.60 -0.14 5.34
C CYS A 34 -11.88 1.16 5.67
N LEU A 35 -12.60 2.27 5.73
CA LEU A 35 -12.06 3.56 6.16
C LEU A 35 -11.46 3.45 7.56
N PHE A 36 -12.21 2.90 8.53
CA PHE A 36 -11.72 2.74 9.90
C PHE A 36 -10.41 1.94 9.98
N LEU A 37 -10.31 0.82 9.25
CA LEU A 37 -9.11 0.00 9.20
C LEU A 37 -7.94 0.72 8.54
N ILE A 38 -8.16 1.47 7.47
CA ILE A 38 -7.12 2.26 6.82
C ILE A 38 -6.64 3.38 7.74
N LEU A 39 -7.55 4.11 8.40
CA LEU A 39 -7.18 5.19 9.31
C LEU A 39 -6.42 4.71 10.55
N SER A 40 -6.71 3.50 11.03
CA SER A 40 -6.09 2.95 12.24
C SER A 40 -4.80 2.19 11.97
N LEU A 41 -4.78 1.31 10.96
CA LEU A 41 -3.67 0.40 10.69
C LEU A 41 -2.92 0.80 9.41
N GLY A 42 -3.64 1.14 8.35
CA GLY A 42 -3.04 1.44 7.04
C GLY A 42 -2.11 2.65 7.05
N ILE A 43 -2.58 3.81 7.55
CA ILE A 43 -1.79 5.05 7.52
C ILE A 43 -0.52 4.98 8.40
N SER A 44 -0.49 4.06 9.38
CA SER A 44 0.69 3.87 10.24
C SER A 44 1.97 3.51 9.46
N HIS A 45 1.81 3.02 8.22
CA HIS A 45 2.89 2.73 7.28
C HIS A 45 3.89 3.88 7.12
N GLY A 46 3.42 5.07 6.74
CA GLY A 46 4.26 6.28 6.57
C GLY A 46 4.43 7.11 7.84
N ALA A 47 3.99 6.62 9.00
CA ALA A 47 3.90 7.45 10.20
C ALA A 47 5.26 7.77 10.84
N LEU A 48 6.35 7.13 10.40
CA LEU A 48 7.72 7.48 10.81
C LEU A 48 8.44 8.41 9.81
N ASP A 49 7.75 8.93 8.78
CA ASP A 49 8.34 9.80 7.78
C ASP A 49 8.98 11.05 8.38
N HIS A 50 8.44 11.58 9.48
CA HIS A 50 9.08 12.69 10.19
C HIS A 50 10.44 12.35 10.81
N ILE A 51 10.67 11.09 11.20
CA ILE A 51 11.96 10.62 11.72
C ILE A 51 12.93 10.42 10.55
N LYS A 52 12.46 9.77 9.49
CA LYS A 52 13.20 9.54 8.24
C LYS A 52 13.60 10.87 7.58
N GLY A 53 12.69 11.83 7.52
CA GLY A 53 12.93 13.20 7.05
C GLY A 53 13.98 13.94 7.87
N LYS A 54 13.93 13.83 9.20
CA LYS A 54 14.99 14.39 10.07
C LYS A 54 16.35 13.74 9.80
N LYS A 55 16.39 12.44 9.51
CA LYS A 55 17.63 11.74 9.12
C LYS A 55 18.15 12.27 7.79
N LEU A 56 17.29 12.39 6.77
CA LEU A 56 17.65 12.92 5.46
C LEU A 56 18.20 14.35 5.53
N LEU A 57 17.50 15.24 6.25
CA LEU A 57 17.95 16.63 6.42
C LEU A 57 19.34 16.72 7.06
N LYS A 58 19.64 15.86 8.03
CA LYS A 58 20.98 15.77 8.62
C LYS A 58 22.04 15.36 7.60
N ILE A 59 21.75 14.37 6.76
CA ILE A 59 22.65 13.92 5.68
C ILE A 59 22.91 15.06 4.69
N LEU A 60 21.87 15.83 4.36
CA LEU A 60 21.93 16.99 3.45
C LEU A 60 22.41 18.29 4.12
N ASN A 61 22.88 18.25 5.37
CA ASN A 61 23.37 19.41 6.14
C ASN A 61 22.34 20.54 6.39
N TYR A 62 21.03 20.25 6.35
CA TYR A 62 19.98 21.19 6.76
C TYR A 62 19.66 21.04 8.26
N LYS A 63 19.67 22.18 8.99
CA LYS A 63 19.48 22.19 10.46
C LYS A 63 18.02 22.24 10.91
N SER A 64 17.14 22.84 10.10
CA SER A 64 15.75 23.08 10.49
C SER A 64 14.84 21.92 10.13
N THR A 65 14.23 21.29 11.13
CA THR A 65 13.23 20.23 10.95
C THR A 65 11.94 20.75 10.32
N SER A 66 11.64 22.05 10.45
CA SER A 66 10.45 22.67 9.85
C SER A 66 10.49 22.62 8.32
N THR A 67 11.70 22.64 7.75
CA THR A 67 11.92 22.51 6.31
C THR A 67 11.30 21.22 5.76
N PHE A 68 11.47 20.10 6.47
CA PHE A 68 10.89 18.82 6.08
C PHE A 68 9.36 18.90 6.01
N TYR A 69 8.72 19.41 7.06
CA TYR A 69 7.26 19.51 7.10
C TYR A 69 6.70 20.43 6.01
N ILE A 70 7.36 21.56 5.73
CA ILE A 70 6.96 22.49 4.66
C ILE A 70 7.01 21.77 3.30
N PHE A 71 8.12 21.10 2.98
CA PHE A 71 8.24 20.36 1.72
C PHE A 71 7.27 19.19 1.64
N TYR A 72 7.09 18.45 2.73
CA TYR A 72 6.17 17.31 2.77
C TYR A 72 4.73 17.77 2.50
N ILE A 73 4.26 18.81 3.22
CA ILE A 73 2.93 19.39 3.02
C ILE A 73 2.79 19.97 1.61
N PHE A 74 3.84 20.62 1.09
CA PHE A 74 3.84 21.16 -0.27
C PHE A 74 3.66 20.04 -1.31
N ILE A 75 4.34 18.90 -1.17
CA ILE A 75 4.18 17.75 -2.07
C ILE A 75 2.75 17.18 -1.94
N VAL A 76 2.25 16.98 -0.72
CA VAL A 76 0.86 16.51 -0.48
C VAL A 76 -0.13 17.43 -1.20
N ALA A 77 -0.04 18.75 -0.99
CA ALA A 77 -0.92 19.73 -1.62
C ALA A 77 -0.79 19.73 -3.16
N SER A 78 0.45 19.61 -3.67
CA SER A 78 0.71 19.53 -5.11
C SER A 78 0.08 18.30 -5.73
N VAL A 79 0.16 17.14 -5.08
CA VAL A 79 -0.50 15.91 -5.55
C VAL A 79 -2.01 16.11 -5.61
N ILE A 80 -2.62 16.70 -4.59
CA ILE A 80 -4.08 16.96 -4.57
C ILE A 80 -4.46 17.93 -5.71
N ILE A 81 -3.73 19.03 -5.90
CA ILE A 81 -3.99 19.98 -6.98
C ILE A 81 -3.86 19.30 -8.35
N LEU A 82 -2.79 18.54 -8.55
CA LEU A 82 -2.58 17.79 -9.79
C LEU A 82 -3.66 16.72 -10.00
N TRP A 83 -4.21 16.13 -8.95
CA TRP A 83 -5.33 15.18 -9.06
C TRP A 83 -6.57 15.88 -9.58
N LEU A 84 -6.85 17.09 -9.11
CA LEU A 84 -8.01 17.86 -9.56
C LEU A 84 -7.86 18.33 -11.01
N LEU A 85 -6.64 18.69 -11.43
CA LEU A 85 -6.37 19.16 -12.79
C LEU A 85 -6.23 18.02 -13.81
N PHE A 86 -5.58 16.91 -13.43
CA PHE A 86 -5.17 15.82 -14.31
C PHE A 86 -5.43 14.44 -13.68
N PRO A 87 -6.67 14.10 -13.28
CA PRO A 87 -6.97 12.88 -12.51
C PRO A 87 -6.52 11.61 -13.22
N LYS A 88 -6.70 11.54 -14.55
CA LYS A 88 -6.34 10.36 -15.35
C LYS A 88 -4.84 10.08 -15.34
N ILE A 89 -4.04 11.12 -15.58
CA ILE A 89 -2.57 11.01 -15.64
C ILE A 89 -2.03 10.66 -14.25
N LEU A 90 -2.54 11.34 -13.22
CA LEU A 90 -2.05 11.13 -11.87
C LEU A 90 -2.45 9.77 -11.32
N LEU A 91 -3.67 9.28 -11.59
CA LEU A 91 -4.08 7.93 -11.20
C LEU A 91 -3.24 6.87 -11.93
N LEU A 92 -3.00 7.00 -13.24
CA LEU A 92 -2.14 6.07 -13.97
C LEU A 92 -0.72 6.03 -13.36
N PHE A 93 -0.14 7.20 -13.07
CA PHE A 93 1.17 7.28 -12.44
C PHE A 93 1.14 6.66 -11.03
N PHE A 94 0.10 6.93 -10.25
CA PHE A 94 -0.10 6.34 -8.93
C PHE A 94 -0.17 4.81 -9.00
N LEU A 95 -0.93 4.23 -9.93
CA LEU A 95 -1.02 2.78 -10.10
C LEU A 95 0.33 2.15 -10.46
N ILE A 96 1.12 2.80 -11.32
CA ILE A 96 2.46 2.32 -11.69
C ILE A 96 3.39 2.35 -10.47
N VAL A 97 3.45 3.49 -9.79
CA VAL A 97 4.32 3.70 -8.62
C VAL A 97 3.92 2.78 -7.47
N ALA A 98 2.62 2.64 -7.20
CA ALA A 98 2.08 1.75 -6.17
C ALA A 98 2.42 0.28 -6.47
N SER A 99 2.33 -0.17 -7.73
CA SER A 99 2.71 -1.54 -8.12
C SER A 99 4.17 -1.83 -7.78
N PHE A 100 5.08 -0.91 -8.13
CA PHE A 100 6.49 -1.04 -7.77
C PHE A 100 6.69 -1.03 -6.25
N HIS A 101 6.08 -0.08 -5.56
CA HIS A 101 6.19 0.10 -4.11
C HIS A 101 5.75 -1.16 -3.35
N PHE A 102 4.55 -1.68 -3.65
CA PHE A 102 4.03 -2.90 -3.05
C PHE A 102 4.98 -4.07 -3.27
N GLY A 103 5.42 -4.32 -4.51
CA GLY A 103 6.29 -5.45 -4.79
C GLY A 103 7.67 -5.34 -4.12
N LYS A 104 8.24 -4.13 -4.03
CA LYS A 104 9.53 -3.88 -3.38
C LYS A 104 9.43 -4.09 -1.87
N GLU A 105 8.54 -3.36 -1.21
CA GLU A 105 8.43 -3.40 0.25
C GLU A 105 7.93 -4.75 0.78
N ASP A 106 7.01 -5.40 0.06
CA ASP A 106 6.58 -6.76 0.41
C ASP A 106 7.69 -7.80 0.23
N SER A 107 8.83 -7.44 -0.37
CA SER A 107 10.00 -8.30 -0.54
C SER A 107 11.24 -7.85 0.24
N GLU A 108 11.19 -6.71 0.93
CA GLU A 108 12.40 -6.02 1.37
C GLU A 108 13.19 -6.76 2.46
N PHE A 109 12.54 -7.64 3.21
CA PHE A 109 13.22 -8.53 4.15
C PHE A 109 14.12 -9.58 3.46
N ILE A 110 14.02 -9.72 2.15
CA ILE A 110 14.87 -10.57 1.33
C ILE A 110 16.06 -9.74 0.87
N ASP A 111 17.23 -9.95 1.46
CA ASP A 111 18.47 -9.31 1.01
C ASP A 111 18.72 -9.67 -0.47
N SER A 112 18.40 -8.74 -1.37
CA SER A 112 18.69 -8.83 -2.80
C SER A 112 19.50 -7.60 -3.18
N LYS A 113 20.73 -7.83 -3.66
CA LYS A 113 21.70 -6.77 -4.05
C LYS A 113 21.50 -6.29 -5.50
N SER A 114 20.52 -6.85 -6.21
CA SER A 114 20.29 -6.61 -7.63
C SER A 114 19.22 -5.55 -7.86
N ASN A 115 19.40 -4.73 -8.89
CA ASN A 115 18.42 -3.73 -9.34
C ASN A 115 17.23 -4.45 -10.02
N LEU A 116 16.32 -5.01 -9.22
CA LEU A 116 15.17 -5.81 -9.67
C LEU A 116 13.91 -4.97 -9.81
N ASP A 117 14.03 -3.67 -10.11
CA ASP A 117 12.92 -2.73 -10.03
C ASP A 117 11.72 -3.15 -10.88
N LEU A 118 11.99 -3.61 -12.11
CA LEU A 118 10.97 -4.12 -13.02
C LEU A 118 10.28 -5.39 -12.47
N ILE A 119 11.02 -6.24 -11.75
CA ILE A 119 10.48 -7.47 -11.16
C ILE A 119 9.59 -7.12 -9.97
N TYR A 120 9.98 -6.14 -9.15
CA TYR A 120 9.15 -5.63 -8.07
C TYR A 120 7.87 -4.99 -8.61
N PHE A 121 7.95 -4.21 -9.69
CA PHE A 121 6.77 -3.70 -10.40
C PHE A 121 5.79 -4.81 -10.78
N PHE A 122 6.27 -5.86 -11.46
CA PHE A 122 5.40 -6.98 -11.86
C PHE A 122 4.90 -7.81 -10.68
N LYS A 123 5.68 -7.95 -9.61
CA LYS A 123 5.20 -8.59 -8.39
C LYS A 123 3.99 -7.83 -7.84
N GLY A 124 4.13 -6.53 -7.61
CA GLY A 124 3.08 -5.74 -6.96
C GLY A 124 1.92 -5.36 -7.89
N SER A 125 2.07 -5.45 -9.22
CA SER A 125 0.96 -5.24 -10.16
C SER A 125 -0.22 -6.18 -9.92
N LEU A 126 0.01 -7.32 -9.25
CA LEU A 126 -1.04 -8.26 -8.82
C LEU A 126 -2.16 -7.57 -8.04
N VAL A 127 -1.82 -6.60 -7.19
CA VAL A 127 -2.77 -5.85 -6.34
C VAL A 127 -3.77 -5.07 -7.20
N ILE A 128 -3.38 -4.68 -8.41
CA ILE A 128 -4.21 -3.92 -9.36
C ILE A 128 -4.92 -4.86 -10.33
N THR A 129 -4.23 -5.90 -10.82
CA THR A 129 -4.75 -6.78 -11.86
C THR A 129 -5.78 -7.77 -11.32
N ALA A 130 -5.64 -8.23 -10.07
CA ALA A 130 -6.58 -9.16 -9.46
C ALA A 130 -8.02 -8.60 -9.35
N PRO A 131 -8.27 -7.40 -8.79
CA PRO A 131 -9.62 -6.84 -8.76
C PRO A 131 -10.18 -6.54 -10.16
N LEU A 132 -9.34 -6.09 -11.11
CA LEU A 132 -9.76 -5.88 -12.50
C LEU A 132 -10.17 -7.18 -13.22
N LEU A 133 -9.63 -8.32 -12.79
CA LEU A 133 -9.98 -9.63 -13.35
C LEU A 133 -11.25 -10.21 -12.70
N PHE A 134 -11.31 -10.22 -11.37
CA PHE A 134 -12.37 -10.92 -10.62
C PHE A 134 -13.61 -10.07 -10.39
N HIS A 135 -13.46 -8.74 -10.33
CA HIS A 135 -14.53 -7.76 -10.05
C HIS A 135 -14.41 -6.57 -11.00
N LYS A 136 -14.39 -6.85 -12.31
CA LYS A 136 -14.11 -5.85 -13.35
C LYS A 136 -15.04 -4.64 -13.27
N ASN A 137 -16.35 -4.85 -13.20
CA ASN A 137 -17.33 -3.76 -13.23
C ASN A 137 -17.24 -2.88 -11.98
N GLU A 138 -17.12 -3.50 -10.81
CA GLU A 138 -16.98 -2.81 -9.53
C GLU A 138 -15.67 -2.01 -9.48
N THR A 139 -14.58 -2.57 -10.02
CA THR A 139 -13.28 -1.89 -10.09
C THR A 139 -13.31 -0.73 -11.07
N LEU A 140 -13.94 -0.89 -12.24
CA LEU A 140 -14.14 0.21 -13.20
C LEU A 140 -15.00 1.33 -12.59
N ASN A 141 -16.07 0.99 -11.86
CA ASN A 141 -16.88 2.00 -11.16
C ASN A 141 -16.08 2.78 -10.11
N ILE A 142 -15.11 2.15 -9.43
CA ILE A 142 -14.20 2.84 -8.51
C ILE A 142 -13.32 3.84 -9.29
N PHE A 143 -12.76 3.42 -10.42
CA PHE A 143 -11.94 4.29 -11.27
C PHE A 143 -12.75 5.44 -11.88
N ASP A 144 -13.98 5.18 -12.32
CA ASP A 144 -14.90 6.21 -12.81
C ASP A 144 -15.23 7.22 -11.71
N ASN A 145 -15.46 6.76 -10.47
CA ASN A 145 -15.60 7.65 -9.31
C ASN A 145 -14.33 8.47 -9.03
N LEU A 146 -13.17 8.07 -9.51
CA LEU A 146 -11.91 8.84 -9.44
C LEU A 146 -11.66 9.67 -10.72
N ASN A 147 -12.67 9.81 -11.59
CA ASN A 147 -12.62 10.50 -12.88
C ASN A 147 -11.64 9.85 -13.89
N PHE A 148 -11.54 8.52 -13.87
CA PHE A 148 -10.68 7.73 -14.74
C PHE A 148 -11.44 6.62 -15.47
N ASP A 149 -12.06 6.98 -16.59
CA ASP A 149 -12.68 6.00 -17.49
C ASP A 149 -11.63 5.34 -18.39
N ILE A 150 -11.48 4.03 -18.21
CA ILE A 150 -10.65 3.13 -19.02
C ILE A 150 -11.45 1.97 -19.62
N SER A 151 -12.78 2.01 -19.53
CA SER A 151 -13.68 0.90 -19.91
C SER A 151 -13.43 0.35 -21.32
N GLN A 152 -12.99 1.19 -22.25
CA GLN A 152 -12.70 0.84 -23.65
C GLN A 152 -11.23 0.44 -23.92
N SER A 153 -10.36 0.48 -22.91
CA SER A 153 -8.94 0.22 -23.13
C SER A 153 -8.65 -1.28 -23.29
N SER A 154 -7.82 -1.62 -24.28
CA SER A 154 -7.42 -3.01 -24.55
C SER A 154 -6.63 -3.64 -23.40
N PHE A 155 -5.98 -2.83 -22.57
CA PHE A 155 -5.17 -3.29 -21.43
C PHE A 155 -5.97 -4.00 -20.33
N ILE A 156 -7.30 -3.88 -20.34
CA ILE A 156 -8.19 -4.55 -19.38
C ILE A 156 -8.84 -5.79 -19.98
N SER A 157 -8.44 -6.22 -21.18
CA SER A 157 -8.89 -7.50 -21.72
C SER A 157 -8.46 -8.64 -20.77
N ASN A 158 -9.25 -9.71 -20.72
CA ASN A 158 -8.95 -10.81 -19.80
C ASN A 158 -7.61 -11.46 -20.15
N GLU A 159 -7.24 -11.53 -21.44
CA GLU A 159 -5.95 -12.05 -21.89
C GLU A 159 -4.77 -11.26 -21.31
N PHE A 160 -4.83 -9.91 -21.34
CA PHE A 160 -3.81 -9.06 -20.74
C PHE A 160 -3.75 -9.24 -19.22
N LEU A 161 -4.89 -9.32 -18.54
CA LEU A 161 -4.94 -9.50 -17.10
C LEU A 161 -4.37 -10.87 -16.67
N TYR A 162 -4.70 -11.96 -17.38
CA TYR A 162 -4.11 -13.28 -17.13
C TYR A 162 -2.59 -13.27 -17.33
N LEU A 163 -2.12 -12.61 -18.41
CA LEU A 163 -0.69 -12.45 -18.67
C LEU A 163 0.02 -11.73 -17.52
N PHE A 164 -0.53 -10.61 -17.03
CA PHE A 164 0.06 -9.87 -15.91
C PHE A 164 0.10 -10.69 -14.60
N ILE A 165 -0.94 -11.47 -14.31
CA ILE A 165 -0.94 -12.37 -13.14
C ILE A 165 0.14 -13.45 -13.29
N ALA A 166 0.29 -14.04 -14.49
CA ALA A 166 1.35 -15.01 -14.77
C ALA A 166 2.75 -14.40 -14.61
N ILE A 167 2.97 -13.19 -15.12
CA ILE A 167 4.24 -12.46 -14.96
C ILE A 167 4.50 -12.15 -13.48
N SER A 168 3.48 -11.79 -12.69
CA SER A 168 3.62 -11.60 -11.24
C SER A 168 4.03 -12.88 -10.50
N LEU A 169 3.49 -14.04 -10.90
CA LEU A 169 3.93 -15.33 -10.36
C LEU A 169 5.41 -15.59 -10.71
N VAL A 170 5.80 -15.37 -11.96
CA VAL A 170 7.20 -15.49 -12.41
C VAL A 170 8.10 -14.53 -11.63
N ALA A 171 7.67 -13.30 -11.37
CA ALA A 171 8.40 -12.33 -10.57
C ALA A 171 8.67 -12.85 -9.14
N ASN A 172 7.67 -13.47 -8.49
CA ASN A 172 7.85 -14.10 -7.17
C ASN A 172 8.84 -15.27 -7.21
N ILE A 173 8.83 -16.07 -8.28
CA ILE A 173 9.81 -17.15 -8.48
C ILE A 173 11.21 -16.55 -8.60
N ILE A 174 11.40 -15.53 -9.44
CA ILE A 174 12.71 -14.88 -9.65
C ILE A 174 13.25 -14.28 -8.34
N ILE A 175 12.43 -13.55 -7.58
CA ILE A 175 12.84 -12.95 -6.29
C ILE A 175 13.28 -14.02 -5.28
N SER A 176 12.67 -15.21 -5.31
CA SER A 176 12.97 -16.30 -4.39
C SER A 176 13.95 -17.35 -4.93
N LEU A 177 14.53 -17.13 -6.12
CA LEU A 177 15.59 -17.99 -6.64
C LEU A 177 16.75 -18.06 -5.65
N ASN A 178 17.27 -19.27 -5.44
CA ASN A 178 18.37 -19.55 -4.51
C ASN A 178 18.10 -19.15 -3.04
N LYS A 179 16.84 -18.86 -2.67
CA LYS A 179 16.42 -18.62 -1.29
C LYS A 179 15.92 -19.92 -0.63
N GLN A 180 15.87 -19.92 0.69
CA GLN A 180 15.37 -21.03 1.51
C GLN A 180 13.89 -21.31 1.20
N MET A 181 13.46 -22.55 1.45
CA MET A 181 12.07 -22.97 1.20
C MET A 181 11.05 -22.09 1.91
N ASP A 182 11.33 -21.67 3.14
CA ASP A 182 10.46 -20.76 3.91
C ASP A 182 10.19 -19.44 3.18
N ILE A 183 11.17 -18.88 2.46
CA ILE A 183 10.98 -17.63 1.70
C ILE A 183 10.14 -17.88 0.46
N LYS A 184 10.35 -19.01 -0.23
CA LYS A 184 9.58 -19.40 -1.40
C LYS A 184 8.11 -19.61 -1.05
N SER A 185 7.83 -20.35 0.02
CA SER A 185 6.47 -20.58 0.50
C SER A 185 5.84 -19.30 1.03
N LEU A 186 6.59 -18.42 1.69
CA LEU A 186 6.12 -17.09 2.09
C LEU A 186 5.61 -16.27 0.90
N LEU A 187 6.42 -16.09 -0.13
CA LEU A 187 6.02 -15.31 -1.32
C LEU A 187 4.83 -15.94 -2.04
N LEU A 188 4.76 -17.27 -2.08
CA LEU A 188 3.62 -17.97 -2.67
C LEU A 188 2.35 -17.79 -1.84
N MET A 189 2.43 -17.83 -0.51
CA MET A 189 1.30 -17.55 0.38
C MET A 189 0.77 -16.13 0.16
N ASP A 190 1.66 -15.12 0.10
CA ASP A 190 1.26 -13.74 -0.18
C ASP A 190 0.53 -13.60 -1.52
N PHE A 191 1.11 -14.21 -2.57
CA PHE A 191 0.53 -14.22 -3.91
C PHE A 191 -0.88 -14.84 -3.91
N ILE A 192 -1.04 -16.02 -3.30
CA ILE A 192 -2.33 -16.70 -3.24
C ILE A 192 -3.32 -15.94 -2.35
N SER A 193 -2.88 -15.34 -1.25
CA SER A 193 -3.74 -14.51 -0.39
C SER A 193 -4.36 -13.35 -1.16
N ILE A 194 -3.59 -12.63 -1.96
CA ILE A 194 -4.10 -11.51 -2.77
C ILE A 194 -5.15 -12.02 -3.77
N LEU A 195 -4.92 -13.16 -4.41
CA LEU A 195 -5.89 -13.79 -5.30
C LEU A 195 -7.17 -14.22 -4.56
N LEU A 196 -7.04 -14.87 -3.39
CA LEU A 196 -8.18 -15.32 -2.60
C LEU A 196 -9.05 -14.14 -2.15
N LEU A 197 -8.44 -13.07 -1.64
CA LEU A 197 -9.18 -11.88 -1.22
C LEU A 197 -9.96 -11.27 -2.39
N ASN A 198 -9.32 -11.08 -3.54
CA ASN A 198 -9.96 -10.47 -4.70
C ASN A 198 -10.92 -11.40 -5.45
N TYR A 199 -10.84 -12.72 -5.25
CA TYR A 199 -11.81 -13.64 -5.84
C TYR A 199 -13.13 -13.66 -5.07
N PHE A 200 -13.08 -13.47 -3.74
CA PHE A 200 -14.25 -13.64 -2.88
C PHE A 200 -14.83 -12.33 -2.32
N LEU A 201 -14.01 -11.30 -2.11
CA LEU A 201 -14.42 -10.06 -1.44
C LEU A 201 -14.49 -8.90 -2.42
N ASN A 202 -15.39 -7.95 -2.15
CA ASN A 202 -15.50 -6.71 -2.91
C ASN A 202 -14.15 -5.96 -2.98
N PRO A 203 -13.82 -5.27 -4.10
CA PRO A 203 -12.48 -4.72 -4.34
C PRO A 203 -11.91 -3.85 -3.22
N ILE A 204 -12.73 -2.98 -2.62
CA ILE A 204 -12.29 -2.07 -1.55
C ILE A 204 -11.97 -2.85 -0.27
N LEU A 205 -12.77 -3.86 0.06
CA LEU A 205 -12.52 -4.71 1.23
C LEU A 205 -11.30 -5.59 1.00
N ALA A 206 -11.16 -6.19 -0.19
CA ALA A 206 -9.99 -6.98 -0.56
C ALA A 206 -8.70 -6.14 -0.47
N PHE A 207 -8.70 -4.94 -1.05
CA PHE A 207 -7.58 -4.00 -0.96
C PHE A 207 -7.30 -3.59 0.49
N THR A 208 -8.32 -3.25 1.28
CA THR A 208 -8.17 -2.87 2.69
C THR A 208 -7.52 -3.98 3.51
N VAL A 209 -7.99 -5.22 3.35
CA VAL A 209 -7.44 -6.36 4.10
C VAL A 209 -5.98 -6.60 3.73
N TYR A 210 -5.64 -6.59 2.43
CA TYR A 210 -4.26 -6.67 1.96
C TYR A 210 -3.40 -5.52 2.51
N PHE A 211 -3.84 -4.27 2.30
CA PHE A 211 -3.07 -3.08 2.63
C PHE A 211 -2.81 -2.97 4.13
N CYS A 212 -3.83 -3.18 4.97
CA CYS A 212 -3.70 -3.06 6.41
C CYS A 212 -2.98 -4.25 7.05
N PHE A 213 -3.34 -5.49 6.70
CA PHE A 213 -2.88 -6.66 7.46
C PHE A 213 -1.68 -7.38 6.86
N LEU A 214 -1.39 -7.20 5.56
CA LEU A 214 -0.16 -7.73 4.97
C LEU A 214 0.89 -6.62 4.84
N HIS A 215 0.61 -5.62 4.00
CA HIS A 215 1.58 -4.61 3.59
C HIS A 215 2.02 -3.71 4.77
N SER A 216 1.07 -3.03 5.41
CA SER A 216 1.36 -2.07 6.49
C SER A 216 1.98 -2.75 7.72
N ILE A 217 1.53 -3.95 8.10
CA ILE A 217 2.12 -4.71 9.21
C ILE A 217 3.56 -5.13 8.89
N ARG A 218 3.83 -5.58 7.66
CA ARG A 218 5.19 -5.98 7.25
C ARG A 218 6.15 -4.79 7.28
N HIS A 219 5.72 -3.64 6.80
CA HIS A 219 6.51 -2.40 6.91
C HIS A 219 6.72 -1.99 8.38
N SER A 220 5.68 -2.10 9.21
CA SER A 220 5.78 -1.86 10.66
C SER A 220 6.82 -2.77 11.32
N PHE A 221 6.91 -4.04 10.90
CA PHE A 221 7.93 -4.97 11.40
C PHE A 221 9.34 -4.56 11.01
N LYS A 222 9.55 -4.11 9.77
CA LYS A 222 10.83 -3.55 9.32
C LYS A 222 11.25 -2.37 10.19
N LEU A 223 10.38 -1.36 10.29
CA LEU A 223 10.66 -0.15 11.08
C LEU A 223 10.90 -0.46 12.56
N SER A 224 10.15 -1.39 13.13
CA SER A 224 10.33 -1.84 14.51
C SER A 224 11.72 -2.45 14.73
N ASN A 225 12.20 -3.24 13.78
CA ASN A 225 13.54 -3.82 13.83
C ASN A 225 14.66 -2.78 13.61
N GLU A 226 14.41 -1.75 12.80
CA GLU A 226 15.33 -0.61 12.63
C GLU A 226 15.45 0.23 13.90
N LEU A 227 14.33 0.49 14.58
CA LEU A 227 14.30 1.21 15.85
C LEU A 227 15.04 0.46 16.96
N ASN A 228 14.93 -0.88 17.01
CA ASN A 228 15.66 -1.68 17.99
C ASN A 228 16.08 -3.06 17.45
N LYS A 229 17.29 -3.13 16.89
CA LYS A 229 17.88 -4.37 16.34
C LYS A 229 18.08 -5.49 17.37
N LYS A 230 18.18 -5.16 18.67
CA LYS A 230 18.45 -6.14 19.74
C LYS A 230 17.16 -6.78 20.28
N ASN A 231 16.04 -6.05 20.26
CA ASN A 231 14.79 -6.52 20.83
C ASN A 231 13.59 -6.00 20.04
N PHE A 232 13.03 -6.88 19.20
CA PHE A 232 11.88 -6.57 18.34
C PHE A 232 10.66 -6.08 19.12
N ILE A 233 10.35 -6.65 20.29
CA ILE A 233 9.17 -6.25 21.08
C ILE A 233 9.32 -4.81 21.58
N LYS A 234 10.52 -4.43 22.04
CA LYS A 234 10.81 -3.04 22.43
C LYS A 234 10.72 -2.11 21.22
N GLY A 235 11.30 -2.51 20.09
CA GLY A 235 11.22 -1.75 18.83
C GLY A 235 9.78 -1.56 18.33
N PHE A 236 8.94 -2.57 18.46
CA PHE A 236 7.52 -2.52 18.08
C PHE A 236 6.72 -1.57 18.99
N LYS A 237 6.97 -1.60 20.31
CA LYS A 237 6.37 -0.63 21.24
C LYS A 237 6.80 0.79 20.90
N GLU A 238 8.08 1.01 20.59
CA GLU A 238 8.57 2.32 20.16
C GLU A 238 7.94 2.78 18.84
N PHE A 239 7.78 1.87 17.88
CA PHE A 239 7.10 2.14 16.61
C PHE A 239 5.68 2.64 16.87
N LEU A 240 4.87 1.92 17.66
CA LEU A 240 3.49 2.31 17.95
C LEU A 240 3.41 3.71 18.58
N ILE A 241 4.26 4.02 19.55
CA ILE A 241 4.29 5.33 20.21
C ILE A 241 4.69 6.43 19.23
N LYS A 242 5.70 6.20 18.39
CA LYS A 242 6.23 7.20 17.44
C LYS A 242 5.31 7.40 16.23
N ALA A 243 4.56 6.38 15.82
CA ALA A 243 3.61 6.44 14.71
C ALA A 243 2.33 7.20 15.08
N MET A 244 1.84 7.01 16.32
CA MET A 244 0.53 7.50 16.78
C MET A 244 0.24 8.99 16.48
N PRO A 245 1.16 9.95 16.70
CA PRO A 245 0.84 11.37 16.49
C PRO A 245 0.50 11.70 15.04
N LEU A 246 1.30 11.20 14.08
CA LEU A 246 1.03 11.44 12.67
C LEU A 246 -0.20 10.66 12.19
N THR A 247 -0.37 9.41 12.63
CA THR A 247 -1.56 8.61 12.29
C THR A 247 -2.85 9.30 12.72
N ILE A 248 -2.90 9.84 13.95
CA ILE A 248 -4.07 10.57 14.46
C ILE A 248 -4.31 11.84 13.65
N LEU A 249 -3.26 12.63 13.39
CA LEU A 249 -3.38 13.86 12.62
C LEU A 249 -3.93 13.57 11.21
N THR A 250 -3.37 12.58 10.51
CA THR A 250 -3.84 12.18 9.19
C THR A 250 -5.27 11.63 9.21
N ALA A 251 -5.64 10.88 10.25
CA ALA A 251 -7.01 10.38 10.41
C ALA A 251 -8.02 11.51 10.58
N ILE A 252 -7.69 12.52 11.40
CA ILE A 252 -8.51 13.72 11.56
C ILE A 252 -8.66 14.46 10.22
N LEU A 253 -7.57 14.65 9.48
CA LEU A 253 -7.62 15.30 8.17
C LEU A 253 -8.49 14.52 7.16
N PHE A 254 -8.41 13.19 7.16
CA PHE A 254 -9.27 12.36 6.31
C PHE A 254 -10.74 12.48 6.72
N LEU A 255 -11.06 12.47 8.01
CA LEU A 255 -12.43 12.66 8.49
C LEU A 255 -12.98 14.06 8.15
N ILE A 256 -12.16 15.10 8.26
CA ILE A 256 -12.54 16.46 7.82
C ILE A 256 -12.81 16.47 6.31
N SER A 257 -11.94 15.85 5.51
CA SER A 257 -12.14 15.76 4.06
C SER A 257 -13.42 15.00 3.70
N LEU A 258 -13.72 13.93 4.43
CA LEU A 258 -14.96 13.15 4.27
C LEU A 258 -16.18 14.00 4.60
N PHE A 259 -16.14 14.74 5.70
CA PHE A 259 -17.24 15.64 6.10
C PHE A 259 -17.60 16.63 4.99
N PHE A 260 -16.59 17.24 4.35
CA PHE A 260 -16.83 18.16 3.23
C PHE A 260 -17.30 17.45 1.95
N LEU A 261 -16.69 16.32 1.60
CA LEU A 261 -17.03 15.58 0.38
C LEU A 261 -18.43 14.95 0.44
N ASN A 262 -18.91 14.59 1.62
CA ASN A 262 -20.26 14.03 1.82
C ASN A 262 -21.38 15.04 1.48
N ASN A 263 -21.07 16.33 1.35
CA ASN A 263 -22.03 17.33 0.86
C ASN A 263 -22.21 17.29 -0.66
N TYR A 264 -21.28 16.68 -1.40
CA TYR A 264 -21.24 16.66 -2.87
C TYR A 264 -21.40 15.27 -3.47
N TYR A 265 -21.05 14.23 -2.71
CA TYR A 265 -21.07 12.84 -3.16
C TYR A 265 -21.80 11.96 -2.15
N PHE A 266 -22.40 10.87 -2.63
CA PHE A 266 -22.86 9.80 -1.74
C PHE A 266 -21.71 9.29 -0.85
N LEU A 267 -22.05 8.88 0.37
CA LEU A 267 -21.08 8.53 1.41
C LEU A 267 -20.03 7.52 0.92
N ASP A 268 -20.44 6.44 0.24
CA ASP A 268 -19.54 5.41 -0.27
C ASP A 268 -18.55 5.97 -1.31
N ASN A 269 -19.03 6.83 -2.21
CA ASN A 269 -18.20 7.50 -3.21
C ASN A 269 -17.24 8.51 -2.57
N ALA A 270 -17.70 9.24 -1.55
CA ALA A 270 -16.86 10.14 -0.76
C ALA A 270 -15.77 9.36 -0.01
N ILE A 271 -16.10 8.24 0.63
CA ILE A 271 -15.14 7.36 1.30
C ILE A 271 -14.10 6.84 0.30
N SER A 272 -14.54 6.34 -0.86
CA SER A 272 -13.63 5.88 -1.93
C SER A 272 -12.65 6.97 -2.36
N LYS A 273 -13.13 8.20 -2.59
CA LYS A 273 -12.27 9.35 -2.93
C LYS A 273 -11.28 9.67 -1.81
N VAL A 274 -11.73 9.72 -0.56
CA VAL A 274 -10.86 9.97 0.61
C VAL A 274 -9.78 8.90 0.73
N ILE A 275 -10.14 7.62 0.54
CA ILE A 275 -9.18 6.52 0.58
C ILE A 275 -8.15 6.68 -0.54
N PHE A 276 -8.55 6.72 -1.81
CA PHE A 276 -7.57 6.64 -2.90
C PHE A 276 -6.81 7.95 -3.13
N ILE A 277 -7.49 9.11 -3.10
CA ILE A 277 -6.82 10.42 -3.26
C ILE A 277 -5.98 10.71 -2.03
N GLY A 278 -6.52 10.43 -0.82
CA GLY A 278 -5.80 10.61 0.43
C GLY A 278 -4.55 9.72 0.49
N LEU A 279 -4.67 8.43 0.20
CA LEU A 279 -3.52 7.52 0.14
C LEU A 279 -2.50 8.00 -0.89
N ALA A 280 -2.91 8.32 -2.12
CA ALA A 280 -1.99 8.84 -3.14
C ALA A 280 -1.23 10.09 -2.66
N SER A 281 -1.92 11.03 -2.01
CA SER A 281 -1.32 12.25 -1.46
C SER A 281 -0.25 11.98 -0.41
N LEU A 282 -0.34 10.87 0.33
CA LEU A 282 0.64 10.45 1.33
C LEU A 282 1.73 9.54 0.72
N THR A 283 1.38 8.70 -0.25
CA THR A 283 2.29 7.73 -0.87
C THR A 283 3.40 8.41 -1.67
N PHE A 284 3.10 9.44 -2.47
CA PHE A 284 4.13 10.14 -3.26
C PHE A 284 5.25 10.76 -2.42
N PRO A 285 4.97 11.60 -1.39
CA PRO A 285 6.03 12.16 -0.56
C PRO A 285 6.79 11.08 0.23
N HIS A 286 6.10 10.03 0.67
CA HIS A 286 6.71 8.89 1.35
C HIS A 286 7.72 8.15 0.45
N ILE A 287 7.32 7.75 -0.77
CA ILE A 287 8.19 7.06 -1.72
C ILE A 287 9.38 7.93 -2.11
N LEU A 288 9.15 9.23 -2.33
CA LEU A 288 10.23 10.16 -2.62
C LEU A 288 11.23 10.22 -1.47
N LEU A 289 10.75 10.24 -0.21
CA LEU A 289 11.59 10.24 0.97
C LEU A 289 12.42 8.96 1.09
N GLU A 290 11.81 7.78 0.93
CA GLU A 290 12.53 6.49 0.95
C GLU A 290 13.62 6.46 -0.13
N TYR A 291 13.28 6.85 -1.37
CA TYR A 291 14.24 6.88 -2.47
C TYR A 291 15.41 7.83 -2.21
N LEU A 292 15.14 9.04 -1.69
CA LEU A 292 16.19 10.00 -1.35
C LEU A 292 17.08 9.48 -0.21
N LEU A 293 16.52 8.80 0.79
CA LEU A 293 17.31 8.18 1.85
C LEU A 293 18.20 7.06 1.32
N GLU A 294 17.65 6.12 0.56
CA GLU A 294 18.42 5.01 -0.04
C GLU A 294 19.58 5.50 -0.91
N LYS A 295 19.38 6.62 -1.63
CA LYS A 295 20.40 7.21 -2.50
C LYS A 295 21.52 7.90 -1.72
N ASN A 296 21.21 8.55 -0.59
CA ASN A 296 22.15 9.37 0.17
C ASN A 296 22.75 8.67 1.41
N GLU A 297 22.24 7.50 1.80
CA GLU A 297 22.83 6.66 2.87
C GLU A 297 24.01 5.78 2.41
N LYS A 298 24.32 5.79 1.11
CA LYS A 298 25.51 5.16 0.52
C LYS A 298 26.75 6.01 0.73
#